data_AF-A0AAW0K4P4-F1
#
_entry.id   AF-A0AAW0K4P4-F1
#
_cell.length_a   1.000
_cell.length_b   1.000
_cell.length_c   1.000
_cell.angle_alpha   90.00
_cell.angle_beta   90.00
_cell.angle_gamma   90.00
#
_symmetry.space_group_name_H-M   'P 1'
#
loop_
_entity.id
_entity.type
_entity.pdbx_description
1 polymer ?
#
loop_
_entity_poly.entity_id
_entity_poly.type
_entity_poly.pdbx_seq_one_letter_code
_entity_poly.pdbx_strand_id
1 'polypeptide(L)'
;MRTYRSLPPRPSIEEVEAAMSVLKTVNTEEEMKLEEISKQESYPQGVPEELFSILQQVRRTMVLFQSHEQRKEALHLVEHDKMFQTFDDLIQRASGLVSGDTQNQEHVVLSHPVEKFGGEIVISFAIIKQIIKMDF
;
A
#
# COMPACT_ATOMS: atom_id res chain seq x y z
N MET A 1 -4.17 33.90 14.15
CA MET A 1 -4.10 32.45 13.88
C MET A 1 -2.73 32.14 13.28
N ARG A 2 -1.99 31.16 13.82
CA ARG A 2 -0.67 30.78 13.28
C ARG A 2 -0.86 29.89 12.05
N THR A 3 -0.53 30.40 10.88
CA THR A 3 -0.65 29.72 9.57
C THR A 3 0.60 28.96 9.15
N TYR A 4 1.62 28.87 10.01
CA TYR A 4 2.78 28.02 9.80
C TYR A 4 2.60 26.73 10.60
N ARG A 5 1.97 25.73 9.99
CA ARG A 5 2.36 24.35 10.35
C ARG A 5 3.73 24.16 9.71
N SER A 6 4.75 23.91 10.51
CA SER A 6 6.03 23.44 9.99
C SER A 6 5.77 22.26 9.06
N LEU A 7 6.53 22.17 7.96
CA LEU A 7 6.52 20.94 7.17
C LEU A 7 6.74 19.76 8.12
N PRO A 8 6.01 18.65 7.93
CA PRO A 8 6.22 17.47 8.75
C PRO A 8 7.71 17.08 8.69
N PRO A 9 8.29 16.63 9.82
CA PRO A 9 9.69 16.26 9.85
C PRO A 9 9.95 15.13 8.86
N ARG A 10 11.14 15.16 8.23
CA ARG A 10 11.58 14.05 7.40
C ARG A 10 11.75 12.80 8.29
N PRO A 11 11.22 11.64 7.89
CA PRO A 11 11.48 10.38 8.57
C PRO A 11 12.99 10.09 8.64
N SER A 12 13.44 9.47 9.72
CA SER A 12 14.82 8.99 9.84
C SER A 12 15.03 7.72 8.98
N ILE A 13 16.29 7.43 8.63
CA ILE A 13 16.61 6.22 7.86
C ILE A 13 16.23 4.95 8.63
N GLU A 14 16.41 4.96 9.95
CA GLU A 14 16.07 3.86 10.84
C GLU A 14 14.55 3.63 10.89
N GLU A 15 13.76 4.72 10.91
CA GLU A 15 12.30 4.63 10.89
C GLU A 15 11.80 4.05 9.56
N VAL A 16 12.38 4.46 8.43
CA VAL A 16 12.04 3.95 7.10
C VAL A 16 12.42 2.48 6.96
N GLU A 17 13.61 2.08 7.41
CA GLU A 17 14.05 0.68 7.40
C GLU A 17 13.15 -0.20 8.27
N ALA A 18 12.80 0.28 9.47
CA ALA A 18 11.86 -0.42 10.34
C ALA A 18 10.49 -0.59 9.68
N ALA A 19 9.94 0.45 9.06
CA ALA A 19 8.67 0.37 8.34
C ALA A 19 8.72 -0.60 7.16
N MET A 20 9.79 -0.59 6.35
CA MET A 20 9.99 -1.57 5.28
C MET A 20 10.04 -3.01 5.82
N SER A 21 10.69 -3.23 6.96
CA SER A 21 10.75 -4.53 7.63
C SER A 21 9.38 -5.01 8.09
N VAL A 22 8.57 -4.11 8.66
CA VAL A 22 7.17 -4.39 9.03
C VAL A 22 6.35 -4.77 7.81
N LEU A 23 6.42 -3.99 6.72
CA LEU A 23 5.69 -4.30 5.48
C LEU A 23 6.05 -5.68 4.94
N LYS A 24 7.35 -6.00 4.88
CA LYS A 24 7.82 -7.31 4.44
C LYS A 24 7.29 -8.44 5.33
N THR A 25 7.39 -8.27 6.64
CA THR A 25 6.96 -9.28 7.61
C THR A 25 5.46 -9.53 7.52
N VAL A 26 4.64 -8.48 7.53
CA VAL A 26 3.18 -8.62 7.45
C VAL A 26 2.74 -9.21 6.11
N ASN A 27 3.38 -8.84 5.00
CA ASN A 27 3.09 -9.45 3.69
C ASN A 27 3.39 -10.96 3.69
N THR A 28 4.52 -11.37 4.26
CA THR A 28 4.86 -12.79 4.36
C THR A 28 3.92 -13.56 5.28
N GLU A 29 3.48 -12.94 6.38
CA GLU A 29 2.53 -13.55 7.31
C GLU A 29 1.12 -13.65 6.71
N GLU A 30 0.67 -12.61 5.98
CA GLU A 30 -0.59 -12.62 5.23
C GLU A 30 -0.63 -13.77 4.23
N GLU A 31 0.41 -13.89 3.40
CA GLU A 31 0.51 -14.94 2.39
C GLU A 31 0.50 -16.33 3.05
N MET A 32 1.28 -16.53 4.11
CA MET A 32 1.33 -17.79 4.86
C MET A 32 -0.04 -18.18 5.43
N LYS A 33 -0.77 -17.23 6.03
CA LYS A 33 -2.10 -17.47 6.62
C LYS A 33 -3.15 -17.74 5.55
N LEU A 34 -3.11 -17.03 4.43
CA LEU A 34 -4.03 -17.27 3.31
C LEU A 34 -3.79 -18.64 2.66
N GLU A 35 -2.53 -19.05 2.53
CA GLU A 35 -2.16 -20.39 2.07
C GLU A 35 -2.64 -21.48 3.03
N GLU A 36 -2.51 -21.28 4.34
CA GLU A 36 -3.03 -22.22 5.35
C GLU A 36 -4.55 -22.41 5.22
N ILE A 37 -5.30 -21.31 5.05
CA ILE A 37 -6.76 -21.38 4.88
C ILE A 37 -7.12 -22.08 3.56
N SER A 38 -6.34 -21.88 2.49
CA SER A 38 -6.60 -22.51 1.20
C SER A 38 -6.28 -24.01 1.18
N LYS A 39 -5.30 -24.46 1.97
CA LYS A 39 -4.95 -25.89 2.11
C LYS A 39 -5.93 -26.67 3.00
N GLN A 40 -6.87 -26.02 3.67
CA GLN A 40 -7.94 -26.70 4.40
C GLN A 40 -8.97 -27.26 3.43
N GLU A 41 -8.65 -28.41 2.84
CA GLU A 41 -9.47 -29.11 1.84
C GLU A 41 -10.57 -30.01 2.45
N SER A 42 -10.49 -30.31 3.75
CA SER A 42 -11.43 -31.25 4.38
C SER A 42 -12.65 -30.53 4.96
N TYR A 43 -13.81 -30.80 4.33
CA TYR A 43 -15.10 -30.50 4.91
C TYR A 43 -15.27 -31.30 6.21
N PRO A 44 -15.55 -30.65 7.35
CA PRO A 44 -15.86 -31.34 8.58
C PRO A 44 -17.09 -32.23 8.37
N GLN A 45 -17.05 -33.46 8.89
CA GLN A 45 -18.16 -34.40 8.72
C GLN A 45 -19.43 -33.84 9.38
N GLY A 46 -20.51 -33.75 8.61
CA GLY A 46 -21.79 -33.21 9.07
C GLY A 46 -21.97 -31.69 8.91
N VAL A 47 -21.02 -30.98 8.28
CA VAL A 47 -21.15 -29.56 7.95
C VAL A 47 -21.50 -29.38 6.46
N PRO A 48 -22.58 -28.65 6.13
CA PRO A 48 -22.87 -28.27 4.74
C PRO A 48 -21.72 -27.51 4.08
N GLU A 49 -21.44 -27.82 2.82
CA GLU A 49 -20.37 -27.20 2.01
C GLU A 49 -20.48 -25.67 1.97
N GLU A 50 -21.69 -25.14 1.80
CA GLU A 50 -21.93 -23.69 1.76
C GLU A 50 -21.48 -23.00 3.04
N LEU A 51 -21.79 -23.56 4.21
CA LEU A 51 -21.38 -23.00 5.50
C LEU A 51 -19.86 -23.04 5.68
N PHE A 52 -19.21 -24.11 5.21
CA PHE A 52 -17.75 -24.21 5.26
C PHE A 52 -17.08 -23.18 4.33
N SER A 53 -17.62 -22.99 3.13
CA SER A 53 -17.12 -21.99 2.18
C SER A 53 -17.24 -20.57 2.73
N ILE A 54 -18.39 -20.22 3.32
CA ILE A 54 -18.59 -18.92 3.99
C ILE A 54 -17.58 -18.75 5.12
N LEU A 55 -17.37 -19.77 5.96
CA LEU A 55 -16.38 -19.73 7.04
C LEU A 55 -14.97 -19.46 6.51
N GLN A 56 -14.55 -20.16 5.46
CA GLN A 56 -13.25 -19.93 4.83
C GLN A 56 -13.15 -18.49 4.28
N GLN A 57 -14.19 -17.98 3.64
CA GLN A 57 -14.24 -16.60 3.13
C GLN A 57 -14.12 -15.58 4.27
N VAL A 58 -14.83 -15.78 5.37
CA VAL A 58 -14.73 -14.92 6.57
C VAL A 58 -13.31 -14.93 7.12
N ARG A 59 -12.69 -16.11 7.22
CA ARG A 59 -11.30 -16.23 7.70
C ARG A 59 -10.30 -15.53 6.78
N ARG A 60 -10.41 -15.70 5.46
CA ARG A 60 -9.57 -14.99 4.47
C ARG A 60 -9.72 -13.49 4.61
N THR A 61 -10.96 -13.01 4.69
CA THR A 61 -11.26 -11.58 4.82
C THR A 61 -10.69 -11.00 6.11
N MET A 62 -10.79 -11.75 7.21
CA MET A 62 -10.23 -11.34 8.51
C MET A 62 -8.71 -11.21 8.46
N VAL A 63 -8.01 -12.14 7.80
CA VAL A 63 -6.56 -12.05 7.60
C VAL A 63 -6.21 -10.80 6.79
N LEU A 64 -6.87 -10.58 5.65
CA LEU A 64 -6.64 -9.40 4.79
C LEU A 64 -6.88 -8.09 5.56
N PHE A 65 -7.94 -8.02 6.35
CA PHE A 65 -8.27 -6.85 7.14
C PHE A 65 -7.21 -6.57 8.22
N GLN A 66 -6.80 -7.60 8.98
CA GLN A 66 -5.78 -7.45 10.02
C GLN A 66 -4.44 -7.02 9.43
N SER A 67 -4.01 -7.66 8.34
CA SER A 67 -2.76 -7.33 7.66
C SER A 67 -2.78 -5.92 7.06
N HIS A 68 -3.93 -5.48 6.52
CA HIS A 68 -4.11 -4.11 6.05
C HIS A 68 -3.91 -3.10 7.19
N GLU A 69 -4.59 -3.31 8.33
CA GLU A 69 -4.48 -2.39 9.47
C GLU A 69 -3.05 -2.34 10.03
N GLN A 70 -2.36 -3.48 10.09
CA GLN A 70 -0.96 -3.54 10.54
C GLN A 70 0.03 -2.84 9.58
N ARG A 71 -0.22 -2.91 8.26
CA ARG A 71 0.68 -2.28 7.27
C ARG A 71 0.42 -0.80 7.08
N LYS A 72 -0.77 -0.30 7.42
CA LYS A 72 -1.22 1.07 7.12
C LYS A 72 -0.22 2.15 7.53
N GLU A 73 0.25 2.11 8.77
CA GLU A 73 1.18 3.13 9.29
C GLU A 73 2.57 3.03 8.66
N ALA A 74 3.07 1.80 8.50
CA ALA A 74 4.35 1.54 7.85
C ALA A 74 4.34 1.98 6.38
N LEU A 75 3.23 1.71 5.67
CA LEU A 75 3.04 2.14 4.28
C LEU A 75 3.04 3.67 4.18
N HIS A 76 2.27 4.33 5.03
CA HIS A 76 2.22 5.80 5.07
C HIS A 76 3.59 6.42 5.32
N LEU A 77 4.41 5.83 6.20
CA LEU A 77 5.76 6.33 6.46
C LEU A 77 6.68 6.18 5.24
N VAL A 78 6.63 5.03 4.55
CA VAL A 78 7.42 4.80 3.32
C VAL A 78 6.98 5.74 2.20
N GLU A 79 5.68 5.97 2.04
CA GLU A 79 5.15 6.95 1.08
C GLU A 79 5.61 8.38 1.40
N HIS A 80 5.68 8.72 2.69
CA HIS A 80 6.17 10.01 3.15
C HIS A 80 7.66 10.21 2.82
N ASP A 81 8.50 9.19 3.00
CA ASP A 81 9.91 9.25 2.57
C ASP A 81 10.04 9.39 1.04
N LYS A 82 9.26 8.62 0.27
CA LYS A 82 9.23 8.71 -1.21
C LYS A 82 8.88 10.12 -1.70
N MET A 83 7.99 10.82 -1.00
CA MET A 83 7.66 12.21 -1.29
C MET A 83 8.88 13.12 -1.11
N PHE A 84 9.63 12.98 0.00
CA PHE A 84 10.87 13.74 0.20
C PHE A 84 11.93 13.44 -0.85
N GLN A 85 12.12 12.18 -1.22
CA GLN A 85 13.04 11.80 -2.30
C GLN A 85 12.69 12.48 -3.62
N THR A 86 11.39 12.60 -3.93
CA THR A 86 10.91 13.30 -5.12
C THR A 86 11.23 14.79 -5.06
N PHE A 87 11.08 15.42 -3.89
CA PHE A 87 11.46 16.82 -3.71
C PHE A 87 12.96 17.05 -3.81
N ASP A 88 13.78 16.16 -3.24
CA ASP A 88 15.24 16.22 -3.32
C ASP A 88 15.70 16.17 -4.80
N ASP A 89 15.14 15.27 -5.62
CA ASP A 89 15.44 15.16 -7.06
C ASP A 89 15.06 16.45 -7.82
N LEU A 90 13.87 17.01 -7.54
CA LEU A 90 13.44 18.28 -8.16
C LEU A 90 14.36 19.45 -7.78
N ILE A 91 14.75 19.54 -6.49
CA ILE A 91 15.67 20.58 -6.01
C ILE A 91 17.03 20.45 -6.67
N GLN A 92 17.57 19.22 -6.76
CA GLN A 92 18.86 18.96 -7.39
C GLN A 92 18.84 19.36 -8.87
N ARG A 93 17.79 19.01 -9.61
CA ARG A 93 17.62 19.39 -11.03
C ARG A 93 17.54 20.90 -11.20
N ALA A 94 16.70 21.57 -10.41
CA ALA A 94 16.56 23.02 -10.48
C ALA A 94 17.87 23.73 -10.14
N SER A 95 18.60 23.24 -9.13
CA SER A 95 19.92 23.78 -8.75
C SER A 95 20.94 23.64 -9.87
N GLY A 96 20.92 22.53 -10.62
CA GLY A 96 21.74 22.33 -11.81
C GLY A 96 21.43 23.34 -12.91
N LEU A 97 20.15 23.63 -13.16
CA LEU A 97 19.73 24.62 -14.16
C LEU A 97 20.15 26.05 -13.80
N VAL A 98 20.09 26.41 -12.51
CA VAL A 98 20.45 27.75 -12.03
C VAL A 98 21.97 27.95 -11.98
N SER A 99 22.75 26.89 -11.73
CA SER A 99 24.22 26.97 -11.63
C SER A 99 24.94 27.09 -12.98
N GLY A 100 24.23 26.95 -14.11
CA GLY A 100 24.80 27.12 -15.46
C GLY A 100 25.65 25.96 -15.97
N ASP A 101 25.73 24.85 -15.24
CA ASP A 101 26.41 23.62 -15.67
C ASP A 101 25.55 22.83 -16.67
N THR A 102 25.36 23.39 -17.86
CA THR A 102 24.67 22.74 -18.99
C THR A 102 25.59 21.85 -19.84
N GLN A 103 26.49 21.09 -19.21
CA GLN A 103 27.26 20.06 -19.92
C GLN A 103 27.01 18.69 -19.28
N ASN A 104 26.50 17.76 -20.11
CA ASN A 104 26.08 16.38 -19.79
C ASN A 104 24.62 16.22 -19.35
N GLN A 105 23.69 16.63 -20.21
CA GLN A 105 22.42 15.93 -20.31
C GLN A 105 22.67 14.57 -20.97
N GLU A 106 23.05 13.56 -20.18
CA GLU A 106 22.61 12.21 -20.52
C GLU A 106 21.10 12.19 -20.33
N HIS A 107 20.41 11.75 -21.37
CA HIS A 107 18.96 11.64 -21.47
C HIS A 107 18.45 10.64 -20.43
N VAL A 108 18.26 11.10 -19.18
CA VAL A 108 17.57 10.32 -18.15
C VAL A 108 16.10 10.35 -18.50
N VAL A 109 15.72 9.36 -19.30
CA VAL A 109 14.33 8.99 -19.56
C VAL A 109 13.59 8.98 -18.23
N LEU A 110 12.44 9.66 -18.19
CA LEU A 110 11.43 9.51 -17.17
C LEU A 110 10.91 8.06 -17.21
N SER A 111 11.68 7.13 -16.62
CA SER A 111 11.31 5.71 -16.53
C SER A 111 10.26 5.45 -15.46
N HIS A 112 9.76 6.50 -14.81
CA HIS A 112 8.61 6.38 -13.93
C HIS A 112 7.45 7.08 -14.61
N PRO A 113 6.43 6.33 -15.08
CA PRO A 113 5.19 6.97 -15.42
C PRO A 113 4.79 7.80 -14.20
N VAL A 114 4.49 9.06 -14.43
CA VAL A 114 3.74 9.86 -13.48
C VAL A 114 2.43 9.11 -13.29
N GLU A 115 2.37 8.21 -12.31
CA GLU A 115 1.12 7.74 -11.77
C GLU A 115 0.44 9.01 -11.28
N LYS A 116 -0.55 9.43 -12.05
CA LYS A 116 -1.45 10.50 -11.67
C LYS A 116 -1.91 10.15 -10.25
N PHE A 117 -1.60 11.02 -9.30
CA PHE A 117 -2.27 11.04 -8.00
C PHE A 117 -3.76 11.23 -8.28
N GLY A 118 -4.46 10.10 -8.40
CA GLY A 118 -5.75 10.00 -9.05
C GLY A 118 -6.09 8.56 -9.41
N GLY A 119 -5.70 7.62 -8.54
CA GLY A 119 -6.32 6.31 -8.52
C GLY A 119 -7.66 6.46 -7.83
N GLU A 120 -8.70 6.72 -8.62
CA GLU A 120 -10.06 6.41 -8.22
C GLU A 120 -10.05 5.02 -7.59
N ILE A 121 -10.60 4.92 -6.37
CA ILE A 121 -11.11 3.66 -5.86
C ILE A 121 -12.25 3.30 -6.82
N VAL A 122 -11.92 2.67 -7.95
CA VAL A 122 -12.90 2.07 -8.85
C VAL A 122 -13.33 0.78 -8.17
N ILE A 123 -14.18 0.93 -7.16
CA ILE A 123 -15.06 -0.16 -6.78
C ILE A 123 -15.93 -0.38 -8.00
N SER A 124 -15.67 -1.48 -8.71
CA SER A 124 -16.45 -1.90 -9.87
C SER A 124 -17.93 -1.80 -9.52
N PHE A 125 -18.74 -1.15 -10.36
CA PHE A 125 -20.18 -0.98 -10.16
C PHE A 125 -20.91 -2.33 -9.93
N ALA A 126 -20.30 -3.44 -10.37
CA ALA A 126 -20.70 -4.80 -10.08
C ALA A 126 -20.63 -5.17 -8.58
N ILE A 127 -19.59 -4.72 -7.87
CA ILE A 127 -19.41 -4.95 -6.42
C ILE A 127 -20.46 -4.15 -5.62
N ILE A 128 -20.75 -2.92 -6.02
CA ILE A 128 -21.81 -2.09 -5.41
C ILE A 128 -23.20 -2.73 -5.63
N LYS A 129 -23.48 -3.27 -6.83
CA LYS A 129 -24.72 -4.01 -7.09
C LYS A 129 -24.84 -5.29 -6.27
N GLN A 130 -23.75 -5.98 -5.94
CA GLN A 130 -23.77 -7.17 -5.10
C GLN A 130 -24.07 -6.82 -3.64
N ILE A 131 -23.55 -5.69 -3.16
CA ILE A 131 -23.73 -5.21 -1.77
C ILE A 131 -25.15 -4.68 -1.54
N ILE A 132 -25.70 -3.88 -2.46
CA ILE A 132 -27.05 -3.29 -2.30
C ILE A 132 -28.17 -4.35 -2.47
N LYS A 133 -27.87 -5.51 -3.05
CA LYS A 133 -28.85 -6.58 -3.23
C LYS A 133 -28.95 -7.54 -2.03
N MET A 134 -28.19 -7.28 -0.96
CA MET A 134 -28.14 -8.09 0.27
C MET A 134 -28.63 -7.34 1.52
N ASP A 135 -29.64 -6.48 1.40
CA ASP A 135 -30.43 -6.02 2.54
C ASP A 135 -31.72 -6.86 2.65
N PHE A 136 -31.83 -7.62 3.76
CA PHE A 136 -32.97 -8.38 4.33
C PHE A 136 -34.09 -8.92 3.42
#